data_AF-A0A4R6QRT7-F1
#
_entry.id   AF-A0A4R6QRT7-F1
#
_cell.length_a   1.000
_cell.length_b   1.000
_cell.length_c   1.000
_cell.angle_alpha   90.00
_cell.angle_beta   90.00
_cell.angle_gamma   90.00
#
_symmetry.space_group_name_H-M   'P 1'
#
loop_
_entity.id
_entity.type
_entity.pdbx_description
1 polymer ?
#
loop_
_entity_poly.entity_id
_entity_poly.type
_entity_poly.pdbx_seq_one_letter_code
_entity_poly.pdbx_strand_id
1 'polypeptide(L)' 'MNPFDSPKTVSMWRVVFIERRGKRIAHERTGPWHPSRDLAYGWARWFIEQGHHVALQGQGGDLEKLCPGLP' A
#
# COMPACT_ATOMS: atom_id res chain seq x y z
N MET A 1 -14.50 -20.53 -24.95
CA MET A 1 -14.30 -19.62 -23.81
C MET A 1 -15.31 -19.95 -22.73
N ASN A 2 -14.87 -20.16 -21.48
CA ASN A 2 -15.76 -20.38 -20.33
C ASN A 2 -16.32 -19.04 -19.81
N PRO A 3 -17.61 -18.95 -19.44
CA PRO A 3 -18.24 -17.72 -18.94
C PRO A 3 -17.78 -17.30 -17.52
N PHE A 4 -16.93 -18.10 -16.87
CA PHE A 4 -16.35 -17.80 -15.55
C PHE A 4 -15.00 -17.07 -15.63
N ASP A 5 -14.46 -16.90 -16.84
CA ASP A 5 -13.22 -16.17 -17.10
C ASP A 5 -13.54 -14.66 -17.28
N SER A 6 -14.22 -14.08 -16.29
CA SER A 6 -14.07 -12.63 -16.12
C SER A 6 -12.63 -12.44 -15.64
N PRO A 7 -11.80 -11.57 -16.26
CA PRO A 7 -10.58 -11.16 -15.63
C PRO A 7 -11.01 -10.43 -14.36
N LYS A 8 -11.10 -11.15 -13.24
CA LYS A 8 -11.05 -10.52 -11.93
C LYS A 8 -9.73 -9.79 -11.99
N THR A 9 -9.78 -8.49 -12.24
CA THR A 9 -8.65 -7.58 -12.07
C THR A 9 -8.17 -7.86 -10.67
N VAL A 10 -7.14 -8.70 -10.55
CA VAL A 10 -6.61 -9.14 -9.27
C VAL A 10 -6.11 -7.86 -8.66
N SER A 11 -6.88 -7.29 -7.73
CA SER A 11 -6.55 -6.02 -7.15
C SER A 11 -5.27 -6.25 -6.36
N MET A 12 -4.14 -5.80 -6.90
CA MET A 12 -2.86 -5.93 -6.23
C MET A 12 -2.69 -4.74 -5.28
N TRP A 13 -2.15 -5.03 -4.11
CA TRP A 13 -1.92 -4.08 -3.03
C TRP A 13 -0.46 -4.13 -2.62
N ARG A 14 0.14 -2.99 -2.31
CA ARG A 14 1.50 -2.93 -1.77
C ARG A 14 1.59 -1.90 -0.67
N VAL A 15 2.60 -2.07 0.19
CA VAL A 15 2.97 -1.07 1.17
C VAL A 15 3.91 -0.06 0.53
N VAL A 16 3.67 1.22 0.72
CA VAL A 16 4.52 2.33 0.28
C VAL A 16 5.05 3.03 1.51
N PHE A 17 6.37 3.11 1.64
CA PHE A 17 7.04 3.82 2.71
C PHE A 17 7.11 5.30 2.38
N ILE A 18 6.66 6.10 3.33
CA ILE A 18 6.57 7.54 3.22
C ILE A 18 7.69 8.11 4.08
N GLU A 19 8.66 8.77 3.46
CA GLU A 19 9.67 9.51 4.21
C GLU A 19 9.51 11.01 3.96
N ARG A 20 9.68 11.79 5.03
CA ARG A 20 9.66 13.24 4.95
C ARG A 20 11.10 13.75 4.82
N ARG A 21 11.51 14.12 3.60
CA ARG A 21 12.73 14.90 3.39
C ARG A 21 12.37 16.40 3.31
N GLY A 22 12.31 17.05 4.47
CA GLY A 22 12.01 18.49 4.59
C GLY A 22 10.53 18.83 4.31
N LYS A 23 10.28 19.70 3.31
CA LYS A 23 8.91 20.09 2.88
C LYS A 23 8.25 19.12 1.89
N ARG A 24 8.97 18.10 1.42
CA ARG A 24 8.46 17.14 0.43
C ARG A 24 8.21 15.78 1.06
N ILE A 25 7.06 15.20 0.74
CA ILE A 25 6.78 13.78 0.96
C ILE A 25 7.46 13.03 -0.18
N ALA A 26 8.45 12.19 0.13
CA ALA A 26 9.08 11.32 -0.83
C ALA A 26 8.59 9.89 -0.61
N HIS A 27 8.10 9.25 -1.67
CA HIS A 27 7.88 7.81 -1.68
C HIS A 27 9.23 7.16 -1.92
N GLU A 28 9.92 6.84 -0.84
CA GLU A 28 11.31 6.37 -0.97
C GLU A 28 11.35 4.88 -1.32
N ARG A 29 10.42 4.06 -0.78
CA ARG A 29 10.46 2.60 -0.92
C ARG A 29 9.07 2.01 -1.08
N THR A 30 8.95 0.98 -1.90
CA THR A 30 7.71 0.23 -2.08
C THR A 30 7.94 -1.23 -1.82
N GLY A 31 7.07 -1.85 -1.05
CA GLY A 31 7.04 -3.29 -0.82
C GLY A 31 6.52 -4.07 -2.04
N PRO A 32 6.60 -5.40 -1.99
CA PRO A 32 6.10 -6.27 -3.05
C PRO A 32 4.57 -6.13 -3.19
N TRP A 33 4.09 -6.35 -4.41
CA TRP A 33 2.67 -6.44 -4.70
C TRP A 33 2.10 -7.74 -4.14
N HIS A 34 0.93 -7.64 -3.53
CA HIS A 34 0.20 -8.76 -2.93
C HIS A 34 -1.27 -8.74 -3.38
N PRO A 35 -1.85 -9.88 -3.78
CA PRO A 35 -3.24 -9.93 -4.27
C PRO A 35 -4.30 -9.77 -3.16
N SER A 36 -3.91 -9.92 -1.88
CA SER A 36 -4.80 -9.67 -0.73
C SER A 36 -4.49 -8.33 -0.08
N ARG A 37 -5.53 -7.48 0.01
CA ARG A 37 -5.51 -6.19 0.73
C ARG A 37 -5.22 -6.40 2.21
N ASP A 38 -5.89 -7.36 2.85
CA ASP A 38 -5.78 -7.61 4.29
C ASP A 38 -4.35 -7.98 4.70
N LEU A 39 -3.66 -8.75 3.87
CA LEU A 39 -2.28 -9.12 4.13
C LEU A 39 -1.32 -7.93 3.96
N ALA A 40 -1.50 -7.13 2.91
CA ALA A 40 -0.74 -5.90 2.73
C ALA A 40 -1.03 -4.87 3.84
N TYR A 41 -2.27 -4.82 4.34
CA TYR A 41 -2.66 -4.02 5.50
C TYR A 41 -2.00 -4.51 6.79
N GLY A 42 -1.95 -5.82 7.01
CA GLY A 42 -1.23 -6.43 8.14
C GLY A 42 0.26 -6.06 8.15
N TRP A 43 0.92 -6.11 6.97
CA TRP A 43 2.28 -5.61 6.83
C TRP A 43 2.39 -4.13 7.16
N ALA A 44 1.49 -3.29 6.62
CA ALA A 44 1.50 -1.87 6.91
C ALA A 44 1.37 -1.59 8.42
N ARG A 45 0.46 -2.29 9.11
CA ARG A 45 0.32 -2.20 10.57
C ARG A 45 1.60 -2.58 11.30
N TRP A 46 2.24 -3.68 10.92
CA TRP A 46 3.52 -4.08 11.50
C TRP A 46 4.60 -3.01 11.31
N PHE A 47 4.73 -2.44 10.11
CA PHE A 47 5.70 -1.37 9.85
C PHE A 47 5.39 -0.09 10.63
N ILE A 48 4.12 0.24 10.85
CA ILE A 48 3.70 1.37 11.70
C ILE A 48 4.13 1.15 13.15
N GLU A 49 3.95 -0.07 13.66
CA GLU A 49 4.38 -0.44 15.02
C GLU A 49 5.91 -0.37 15.18
N GLN A 50 6.67 -0.58 14.10
CA GLN A 50 8.12 -0.36 14.08
C GLN A 50 8.52 1.13 13.94
N GLY A 51 7.56 2.05 13.85
CA GLY A 51 7.79 3.49 13.73
C GLY A 51 7.95 4.01 12.29
N HIS A 52 7.65 3.20 11.28
CA HIS A 52 7.66 3.66 9.89
C HIS A 52 6.34 4.33 9.51
N HIS A 53 6.43 5.34 8.64
CA HIS A 53 5.25 5.92 8.02
C HIS A 53 4.97 5.20 6.70
N VAL A 54 3.78 4.65 6.56
CA VAL A 54 3.41 3.85 5.39
C VAL A 54 2.01 4.17 4.88
N ALA A 55 1.78 3.89 3.60
CA ALA A 55 0.47 3.89 2.95
C ALA A 55 0.26 2.57 2.21
N LEU A 56 -0.99 2.21 1.98
CA LEU A 56 -1.37 1.10 1.14
C LEU A 56 -1.66 1.63 -0.26
N GLN A 57 -1.02 1.09 -1.28
CA GLN A 57 -1.29 1.44 -2.67
C GLN A 57 -1.97 0.27 -3.38
N GLY A 58 -3.12 0.54 -4.00
CA GLY A 58 -3.77 -0.35 -4.95
C GLY A 58 -3.19 -0.19 -6.36
N GLN A 59 -3.21 -1.26 -7.15
CA GLN A 59 -2.73 -1.25 -8.53
C GLN A 59 -3.47 -0.24 -9.43
N GLY A 60 -4.72 0.10 -9.07
CA GLY A 60 -5.54 1.12 -9.74
C GLY A 60 -5.09 2.56 -9.50
N GLY A 61 -4.09 2.78 -8.65
CA GLY A 61 -3.61 4.11 -8.27
C GLY A 61 -4.19 4.64 -6.95
N ASP A 62 -5.11 3.91 -6.34
CA ASP A 62 -5.63 4.20 -5.01
C ASP A 62 -4.51 4.21 -3.97
N LEU A 63 -4.46 5.23 -3.13
CA LEU A 63 -3.48 5.35 -2.05
C LEU A 63 -4.21 5.62 -0.73
N GLU A 64 -4.21 4.63 0.15
CA GLU A 64 -4.78 4.70 1.48
C GLU A 64 -3.68 5.03 2.49
N LYS A 65 -3.70 6.25 3.03
CA LYS A 65 -2.75 6.65 4.08
C LYS A 65 -3.19 6.07 5.42
N LEU A 66 -2.35 5.24 6.02
CA LEU A 66 -2.66 4.52 7.25
C LEU A 66 -2.10 5.18 8.51
N CYS A 67 -1.27 6.23 8.37
CA CYS A 67 -0.73 6.99 9.48
C CYS A 67 -1.53 8.29 9.74
N PRO A 68 -2.26 8.40 10.86
CA PRO A 68 -2.85 9.66 11.31
C PRO A 68 -1.75 10.52 11.93
N GLY A 69 -1.21 11.47 11.16
CA GLY A 69 -0.11 12.32 11.62
C GLY A 69 0.74 12.93 10.51
N LEU A 70 0.51 12.57 9.25
CA LEU A 70 0.91 13.43 8.15
C LEU A 70 -0.13 14.56 8.01
N PRO A 71 0.26 15.84 8.21
CA PRO A 71 -0.59 16.97 7.86
C PRO A 71 -0.80 17.07 6.33
#